data_AF-A0A420HN92-F1
#
_entry.id   AF-A0A420HN92-F1
#
_cell.length_a   1.000
_cell.length_b   1.000
_cell.length_c   1.000
_cell.angle_alpha   90.00
_cell.angle_beta   90.00
_cell.angle_gamma   90.00
#
_symmetry.space_group_name_H-M   'P 1'
#
loop_
_entity.id
_entity.type
_entity.pdbx_description
1 polymer ?
#
loop_
_entity_poly.entity_id
_entity_poly.type
_entity_poly.pdbx_seq_one_letter_code
_entity_poly.pdbx_strand_id
1 'polypeptide(L)'
;MQSPTFQPRVTSQSKLRVTKILDKASELSGIRITRLAQIRKLPFKILCDVNTALVQESAYGTFTFGPVVDYRKSDKSYVPDSPLRRLKSGKMEKNLNILVGYRKKEGRFFTPSSAGTDQGFQAHLANIFPSVSRRDIRFMSDLLYPISDYSDGDQSGMNRSANALQDLFMGCNVHYLLVFMERSYGYVLDTAWSNREKYLEKILVRGGAVPWGDSTTKRVATWLQAVFLQFGMFATEGANEAKLLPYHENRTVMLGTDDGFMGFVPNSAASRQCRYWTYAPYEVIT
;
A
#
# COMPACT_ATOMS: atom_id res chain seq x y z
N MET A 1 4.50 7.11 -10.48
CA MET A 1 4.89 6.60 -9.16
C MET A 1 3.65 6.39 -8.33
N GLN A 2 3.49 5.22 -7.73
CA GLN A 2 2.42 4.95 -6.78
C GLN A 2 3.08 4.78 -5.40
N SER A 3 2.36 5.13 -4.34
CA SER A 3 2.76 4.82 -2.96
C SER A 3 3.09 3.31 -2.86
N PRO A 4 3.99 2.87 -1.96
CA PRO A 4 4.35 1.45 -1.80
C PRO A 4 3.20 0.67 -1.14
N THR A 5 2.07 0.62 -1.84
CA THR A 5 0.82 0.01 -1.41
C THR A 5 0.92 -1.50 -1.56
N PHE A 6 0.74 -2.21 -0.46
CA PHE A 6 0.73 -3.67 -0.45
C PHE A 6 -0.29 -4.13 0.59
N GLN A 7 -1.14 -5.09 0.22
CA GLN A 7 -2.01 -5.78 1.16
C GLN A 7 -1.28 -7.02 1.72
N PRO A 8 -1.05 -7.09 3.04
CA PRO A 8 -0.53 -8.30 3.66
C PRO A 8 -1.43 -9.52 3.41
N ARG A 9 -0.81 -10.61 3.00
CA ARG A 9 -1.48 -11.87 2.64
C ARG A 9 -0.86 -12.97 3.49
N VAL A 10 -1.66 -13.55 4.39
CA VAL A 10 -1.20 -14.66 5.23
C VAL A 10 -1.36 -15.99 4.50
N THR A 11 -0.48 -16.96 4.75
CA THR A 11 -0.42 -18.22 3.99
C THR A 11 -1.72 -19.03 4.02
N SER A 12 -2.44 -19.00 5.14
CA SER A 12 -3.77 -19.61 5.28
C SER A 12 -4.80 -19.05 4.28
N GLN A 13 -4.72 -17.76 3.94
CA GLN A 13 -5.58 -17.15 2.92
C GLN A 13 -5.30 -17.69 1.52
N SER A 14 -4.04 -18.03 1.21
CA SER A 14 -3.65 -18.55 -0.10
C SER A 14 -4.34 -19.88 -0.41
N LYS A 15 -4.50 -20.76 0.59
CA LYS A 15 -5.23 -22.03 0.42
C LYS A 15 -6.70 -21.80 0.09
N LEU A 16 -7.38 -20.95 0.87
CA LEU A 16 -8.78 -20.59 0.63
C LEU A 16 -8.98 -19.96 -0.76
N ARG A 17 -7.99 -19.19 -1.22
CA ARG A 17 -8.03 -18.56 -2.55
C ARG A 17 -7.91 -19.59 -3.68
N VAL A 18 -7.04 -20.58 -3.55
CA VAL A 18 -6.95 -21.67 -4.54
C VAL A 18 -8.29 -22.39 -4.66
N THR A 19 -8.96 -22.69 -3.55
CA THR A 19 -10.31 -23.28 -3.57
C THR A 19 -11.30 -22.40 -4.34
N LYS A 20 -11.39 -21.10 -4.02
CA LYS A 20 -12.26 -20.16 -4.75
C LYS A 20 -11.96 -20.10 -6.25
N ILE A 21 -10.69 -20.14 -6.64
CA ILE A 21 -10.29 -20.15 -8.05
C ILE A 21 -10.78 -21.43 -8.74
N LEU A 22 -10.61 -22.60 -8.11
CA LEU A 22 -11.06 -23.88 -8.66
C LEU A 22 -12.58 -23.94 -8.79
N ASP A 23 -13.31 -23.45 -7.79
CA ASP A 23 -14.76 -23.41 -7.79
C ASP A 23 -15.28 -22.48 -8.91
N LYS A 24 -14.76 -21.25 -8.99
CA LYS A 24 -15.15 -20.29 -10.04
C LYS A 24 -14.78 -20.78 -11.44
N ALA A 25 -13.63 -21.42 -11.58
CA ALA A 25 -13.23 -22.04 -12.85
C ALA A 25 -14.17 -23.20 -13.22
N SER A 26 -14.63 -23.98 -12.24
CA SER A 26 -15.60 -25.05 -12.50
C SER A 26 -16.94 -24.50 -12.97
N GLU A 27 -17.44 -23.47 -12.28
CA GLU A 27 -18.68 -22.76 -12.61
C GLU A 27 -18.64 -22.22 -14.05
N LEU A 28 -17.61 -21.43 -14.38
CA LEU A 28 -17.55 -20.73 -15.67
C LEU A 28 -17.14 -21.61 -16.85
N SER A 29 -16.46 -22.74 -16.60
CA SER A 29 -16.11 -23.69 -17.67
C SER A 29 -17.16 -24.79 -17.89
N GLY A 30 -18.08 -24.99 -16.94
CA GLY A 30 -19.02 -26.12 -16.94
C GLY A 30 -18.37 -27.48 -16.69
N ILE A 31 -17.08 -27.53 -16.33
CA ILE A 31 -16.32 -28.76 -16.09
C ILE A 31 -15.85 -28.76 -14.64
N ARG A 32 -15.94 -29.91 -13.95
CA ARG A 32 -15.43 -30.00 -12.57
C ARG A 32 -13.89 -29.88 -12.54
N ILE A 33 -13.39 -28.77 -12.02
CA ILE A 33 -11.97 -28.45 -11.83
C ILE A 33 -11.60 -28.65 -10.35
N THR A 34 -10.70 -29.58 -10.07
CA THR A 34 -10.27 -29.90 -8.69
C THR A 34 -8.78 -29.65 -8.43
N ARG A 35 -8.01 -29.35 -9.48
CA ARG A 35 -6.56 -29.08 -9.37
C ARG A 35 -6.09 -27.99 -10.33
N LEU A 36 -5.09 -27.22 -9.92
CA LEU A 36 -4.50 -26.11 -10.71
C LEU A 36 -4.01 -26.56 -12.10
N ALA A 37 -3.57 -27.81 -12.25
CA ALA A 37 -3.14 -28.34 -13.54
C ALA A 37 -4.26 -28.40 -14.59
N GLN A 38 -5.53 -28.51 -14.16
CA GLN A 38 -6.67 -28.44 -15.07
C GLN A 38 -6.97 -27.01 -15.52
N ILE A 39 -6.78 -26.03 -14.64
CA ILE A 39 -6.95 -24.60 -14.98
C ILE A 39 -6.03 -24.22 -16.15
N ARG A 40 -4.79 -24.71 -16.18
CA ARG A 40 -3.83 -24.43 -17.26
C ARG A 40 -4.28 -24.89 -18.65
N LYS A 41 -5.27 -25.78 -18.71
CA LYS A 41 -5.82 -26.30 -19.97
C LYS A 41 -7.07 -25.54 -20.42
N LEU A 42 -7.59 -24.63 -19.60
CA LEU A 42 -8.77 -23.84 -19.95
C LEU A 42 -8.42 -22.81 -21.04
N PRO A 43 -9.38 -22.48 -21.93
CA PRO A 43 -9.20 -21.40 -22.88
C PRO A 43 -8.91 -20.07 -22.18
N PHE A 44 -8.07 -19.24 -22.81
CA PHE A 44 -7.70 -17.92 -22.28
C PHE A 44 -8.91 -17.07 -21.89
N LYS A 45 -9.97 -17.09 -22.72
CA LYS A 45 -11.21 -16.36 -22.41
C LYS A 45 -11.82 -16.78 -21.07
N ILE A 46 -11.90 -18.08 -20.79
CA ILE A 46 -12.41 -18.59 -19.51
C ILE A 46 -11.52 -18.13 -18.35
N LEU A 47 -10.20 -18.12 -18.53
CA LEU A 47 -9.29 -17.60 -17.51
C LEU A 47 -9.50 -16.10 -17.23
N CYS A 48 -9.75 -15.30 -18.26
CA CYS A 48 -10.12 -13.89 -18.12
C CYS A 48 -11.45 -13.70 -17.38
N ASP A 49 -12.45 -14.51 -17.73
CA ASP A 49 -13.77 -14.46 -17.09
C ASP A 49 -13.68 -14.85 -15.60
N VAL A 50 -12.91 -15.90 -15.27
CA VAL A 50 -12.59 -16.31 -13.88
C VAL A 50 -11.88 -15.19 -13.13
N ASN A 51 -10.85 -14.59 -13.72
CA ASN A 51 -10.13 -13.48 -13.10
C ASN A 51 -11.07 -12.30 -12.83
N THR A 52 -11.89 -11.94 -13.81
CA THR A 52 -12.85 -10.84 -13.71
C THR A 52 -13.85 -11.07 -12.58
N ALA A 53 -14.45 -12.26 -12.52
CA ALA A 53 -15.41 -12.62 -11.49
C ALA A 53 -14.78 -12.54 -10.08
N LEU A 54 -13.59 -13.12 -9.89
CA LEU A 54 -12.92 -13.10 -8.58
C LEU A 54 -12.52 -11.68 -8.14
N VAL A 55 -12.15 -10.81 -9.09
CA VAL A 55 -11.87 -9.40 -8.81
C VAL A 55 -13.14 -8.66 -8.42
N GLN A 56 -14.25 -8.88 -9.13
CA GLN A 56 -15.55 -8.27 -8.81
C GLN A 56 -16.10 -8.73 -7.45
N GLU A 57 -15.86 -9.98 -7.06
CA GLU A 57 -16.29 -10.54 -5.77
C GLU A 57 -15.38 -10.16 -4.59
N SER A 58 -14.29 -9.43 -4.84
CA SER A 58 -13.37 -9.04 -3.78
C SER A 58 -13.92 -7.91 -2.92
N ALA A 59 -13.60 -7.94 -1.63
CA ALA A 59 -14.00 -6.88 -0.72
C ALA A 59 -13.43 -5.54 -1.19
N TYR A 60 -14.20 -4.47 -0.99
CA TYR A 60 -13.84 -3.11 -1.40
C TYR A 60 -12.41 -2.75 -0.99
N GLY A 61 -11.63 -2.16 -1.90
CA GLY A 61 -10.27 -1.72 -1.56
C GLY A 61 -9.29 -2.85 -1.23
N THR A 62 -9.59 -4.10 -1.60
CA THR A 62 -8.68 -5.24 -1.44
C THR A 62 -8.27 -5.84 -2.79
N PHE A 63 -7.17 -6.59 -2.82
CA PHE A 63 -6.58 -7.11 -4.05
C PHE A 63 -6.67 -8.63 -4.14
N THR A 64 -7.43 -9.18 -5.08
CA THR A 64 -7.59 -10.64 -5.23
C THR A 64 -6.27 -11.35 -5.51
N PHE A 65 -5.44 -10.77 -6.37
CA PHE A 65 -4.15 -11.29 -6.76
C PHE A 65 -3.06 -10.27 -6.42
N GLY A 66 -1.94 -10.75 -5.90
CA GLY A 66 -0.82 -9.91 -5.51
C GLY A 66 0.34 -10.75 -4.97
N PRO A 67 1.46 -10.11 -4.62
CA PRO A 67 2.60 -10.78 -4.00
C PRO A 67 2.18 -11.49 -2.69
N VAL A 68 2.72 -12.68 -2.47
CA VAL A 68 2.52 -13.46 -1.24
C VAL A 68 3.86 -14.01 -0.79
N VAL A 69 4.02 -14.20 0.52
CA VAL A 69 5.20 -14.88 1.06
C VAL A 69 5.22 -16.32 0.57
N ASP A 70 6.30 -16.71 -0.10
CA ASP A 70 6.53 -18.07 -0.58
C ASP A 70 7.60 -18.74 0.27
N TYR A 71 7.21 -19.24 1.45
CA TYR A 71 8.04 -20.02 2.38
C TYR A 71 8.54 -21.33 1.75
N ARG A 72 9.36 -21.25 0.70
CA ARG A 72 10.05 -22.40 0.14
C ARG A 72 11.30 -22.63 0.97
N LYS A 73 11.52 -23.88 1.40
CA LYS A 73 12.72 -24.31 2.15
C LYS A 73 14.03 -24.29 1.33
N SER A 74 14.03 -23.64 0.16
CA SER A 74 15.17 -23.58 -0.76
C SER A 74 15.45 -22.13 -1.14
N ASP A 75 16.69 -21.81 -1.49
CA ASP A 75 17.19 -20.48 -1.91
C ASP A 75 16.50 -19.86 -3.14
N LYS A 76 15.42 -20.45 -3.65
CA LYS A 76 14.65 -20.06 -4.85
C LYS A 76 13.31 -19.40 -4.53
N SER A 77 13.15 -18.84 -3.32
CA SER A 77 11.96 -18.05 -2.97
C SER A 77 12.16 -16.58 -3.38
N TYR A 78 11.14 -16.00 -4.02
CA TYR A 78 11.17 -14.59 -4.43
C TYR A 78 10.77 -13.67 -3.27
N VAL A 79 9.80 -14.07 -2.44
CA VAL A 79 9.36 -13.38 -1.22
C VAL A 79 9.47 -14.35 -0.03
N PRO A 80 10.69 -14.59 0.50
CA PRO A 80 10.92 -15.64 1.51
C PRO A 80 10.36 -15.32 2.89
N ASP A 81 10.03 -14.05 3.13
CA ASP A 81 9.49 -13.57 4.38
C ASP A 81 8.73 -12.25 4.13
N SER A 82 7.93 -11.79 5.09
CA SER A 82 7.22 -10.51 5.02
C SER A 82 8.21 -9.37 4.73
N PRO A 83 7.93 -8.48 3.74
CA PRO A 83 8.83 -7.37 3.40
C PRO A 83 9.24 -6.52 4.61
N LEU A 84 8.30 -6.23 5.52
CA LEU A 84 8.60 -5.44 6.73
C LEU A 84 9.54 -6.16 7.70
N ARG A 85 9.41 -7.49 7.87
CA ARG A 85 10.36 -8.30 8.67
C ARG A 85 11.74 -8.36 8.05
N ARG A 86 11.81 -8.46 6.71
CA ARG A 86 13.08 -8.41 5.97
C ARG A 86 13.78 -7.06 6.09
N LEU A 87 13.05 -5.95 5.92
CA LEU A 87 13.58 -4.61 6.13
C LEU A 87 14.13 -4.46 7.56
N LYS A 88 13.35 -4.86 8.57
CA LYS A 88 13.78 -4.80 9.98
C LYS A 88 15.03 -5.64 10.28
N SER A 89 15.19 -6.79 9.61
CA SER A 89 16.37 -7.66 9.78
C SER A 89 17.56 -7.26 8.91
N GLY A 90 17.48 -6.12 8.19
CA GLY A 90 18.53 -5.65 7.28
C GLY A 90 18.73 -6.56 6.06
N LYS A 91 17.76 -7.44 5.76
CA LYS A 91 17.81 -8.38 4.64
C LYS A 91 17.26 -7.74 3.36
N MET A 92 17.91 -6.67 2.94
CA MET A 92 17.58 -5.87 1.75
C MET A 92 18.85 -5.54 0.96
N GLU A 93 18.67 -5.06 -0.26
CA GLU A 93 19.78 -4.52 -1.05
C GLU A 93 20.38 -3.30 -0.35
N LYS A 94 21.71 -3.22 -0.34
CA LYS A 94 22.46 -2.15 0.33
C LYS A 94 22.87 -1.09 -0.68
N ASN A 95 23.34 0.06 -0.21
CA ASN A 95 23.87 1.14 -1.06
C ASN A 95 22.85 1.70 -2.08
N LEU A 96 21.55 1.62 -1.79
CA LEU A 96 20.51 2.23 -2.61
C LEU A 96 20.07 3.58 -2.02
N ASN A 97 19.91 4.56 -2.89
CA ASN A 97 19.16 5.78 -2.57
C ASN A 97 17.68 5.53 -2.86
N ILE A 98 16.80 5.83 -1.90
CA ILE A 98 15.35 5.73 -2.12
C ILE A 98 14.66 7.07 -1.92
N LEU A 99 13.74 7.39 -2.82
CA LEU A 99 12.74 8.46 -2.66
C LEU A 99 11.38 7.80 -2.57
N VAL A 100 10.74 7.91 -1.43
CA VAL A 100 9.48 7.20 -1.15
C VAL A 100 8.49 8.13 -0.45
N GLY A 101 7.22 7.93 -0.71
CA GLY A 101 6.19 8.78 -0.12
C GLY A 101 4.81 8.24 -0.36
N TYR A 102 3.84 9.03 0.07
CA TYR A 102 2.43 8.72 -0.05
C TYR A 102 1.60 9.99 -0.22
N ARG A 103 0.32 9.81 -0.54
CA ARG A 103 -0.64 10.89 -0.62
C ARG A 103 -1.41 10.98 0.69
N LYS A 104 -1.70 12.20 1.15
CA LYS A 104 -2.47 12.41 2.37
C LYS A 104 -3.88 11.84 2.17
N LYS A 105 -4.39 11.13 3.18
CA LYS A 105 -5.73 10.50 3.20
C LYS A 105 -5.92 9.41 2.14
N GLU A 106 -4.84 8.83 1.60
CA GLU A 106 -4.92 7.78 0.59
C GLU A 106 -5.61 6.50 1.10
N GLY A 107 -5.57 6.25 2.43
CA GLY A 107 -6.32 5.17 3.06
C GLY A 107 -7.84 5.22 2.83
N ARG A 108 -8.40 6.41 2.54
CA ARG A 108 -9.84 6.56 2.23
C ARG A 108 -10.25 5.80 0.96
N PHE A 109 -9.36 5.65 -0.03
CA PHE A 109 -9.65 4.88 -1.24
C PHE A 109 -9.82 3.37 -0.98
N PHE A 110 -9.34 2.89 0.16
CA PHE A 110 -9.43 1.49 0.55
C PHE A 110 -10.54 1.25 1.60
N THR A 111 -11.20 2.32 2.04
CA THR A 111 -12.15 2.29 3.15
C THR A 111 -13.58 2.31 2.59
N PRO A 112 -14.36 1.22 2.74
CA PRO A 112 -15.77 1.25 2.36
C PRO A 112 -16.56 2.17 3.29
N SER A 113 -17.64 2.77 2.80
CA SER A 113 -18.50 3.66 3.60
C SER A 113 -19.04 2.99 4.87
N SER A 114 -19.31 1.69 4.83
CA SER A 114 -19.75 0.89 5.98
C SER A 114 -18.73 0.85 7.11
N ALA A 115 -17.43 1.00 6.83
CA ALA A 115 -16.37 1.02 7.83
C ALA A 115 -16.33 2.30 8.68
N GLY A 116 -17.27 3.24 8.48
CA GLY A 116 -17.46 4.38 9.37
C GLY A 116 -17.99 4.01 10.76
N THR A 117 -18.38 2.75 10.99
CA THR A 117 -18.84 2.23 12.29
C THR A 117 -17.86 1.21 12.86
N ASP A 118 -17.90 0.95 14.18
CA ASP A 118 -17.07 -0.09 14.82
C ASP A 118 -17.28 -1.46 14.18
N GLN A 119 -18.54 -1.87 14.03
CA GLN A 119 -18.89 -3.15 13.43
C GLN A 119 -18.43 -3.23 11.96
N GLY A 120 -18.63 -2.17 11.19
CA GLY A 120 -18.20 -2.14 9.80
C GLY A 120 -16.68 -2.16 9.65
N PHE A 121 -15.94 -1.48 10.54
CA PHE A 121 -14.49 -1.51 10.53
C PHE A 121 -13.95 -2.91 10.87
N GLN A 122 -14.49 -3.55 11.92
CA GLN A 122 -14.16 -4.93 12.26
C GLN A 122 -14.50 -5.91 11.14
N ALA A 123 -15.66 -5.76 10.50
CA ALA A 123 -16.05 -6.58 9.35
C ALA A 123 -15.07 -6.40 8.17
N HIS A 124 -14.64 -5.16 7.91
CA HIS A 124 -13.69 -4.88 6.85
C HIS A 124 -12.29 -5.47 7.14
N LEU A 125 -11.81 -5.35 8.37
CA LEU A 125 -10.57 -6.02 8.81
C LEU A 125 -10.68 -7.54 8.67
N ALA A 126 -11.83 -8.14 9.00
CA ALA A 126 -12.07 -9.57 8.81
C ALA A 126 -12.08 -9.97 7.32
N ASN A 127 -12.55 -9.11 6.41
CA ASN A 127 -12.45 -9.34 4.97
C ASN A 127 -11.01 -9.27 4.46
N ILE A 128 -10.18 -8.38 5.01
CA ILE A 128 -8.75 -8.31 4.70
C ILE A 128 -8.02 -9.53 5.26
N PHE A 129 -8.41 -9.97 6.46
CA PHE A 129 -7.78 -11.03 7.23
C PHE A 129 -8.73 -12.20 7.59
N PRO A 130 -9.28 -12.96 6.62
CA PRO A 130 -10.35 -13.93 6.88
C PRO A 130 -9.94 -15.15 7.71
N SER A 131 -8.64 -15.37 7.92
CA SER A 131 -8.13 -16.44 8.78
C SER A 131 -7.64 -15.96 10.15
N VAL A 132 -7.69 -14.67 10.44
CA VAL A 132 -7.28 -14.10 11.73
C VAL A 132 -8.45 -14.22 12.72
N SER A 133 -8.14 -14.45 13.99
CA SER A 133 -9.17 -14.66 15.00
C SER A 133 -9.99 -13.38 15.24
N ARG A 134 -11.27 -13.52 15.62
CA ARG A 134 -12.09 -12.36 16.00
C ARG A 134 -11.50 -11.55 17.16
N ARG A 135 -10.76 -12.20 18.06
CA ARG A 135 -10.06 -11.53 19.16
C ARG A 135 -9.00 -10.57 18.62
N ASP A 136 -8.20 -11.01 17.66
CA ASP A 136 -7.14 -10.18 17.08
C ASP A 136 -7.70 -9.06 16.19
N ILE A 137 -8.82 -9.32 15.49
CA ILE A 137 -9.55 -8.27 14.77
C ILE A 137 -10.02 -7.17 15.73
N ARG A 138 -10.59 -7.53 16.89
CA ARG A 138 -10.95 -6.55 17.94
C ARG A 138 -9.74 -5.84 18.52
N PHE A 139 -8.63 -6.54 18.71
CA PHE A 139 -7.39 -5.89 19.14
C PHE A 139 -6.96 -4.80 18.14
N MET A 140 -7.00 -5.11 16.83
CA MET A 140 -6.70 -4.12 15.79
C MET A 140 -7.68 -2.93 15.83
N SER A 141 -8.99 -3.17 15.95
CA SER A 141 -9.97 -2.08 15.89
C SER A 141 -10.07 -1.26 17.16
N ASP A 142 -9.96 -1.89 18.34
CA ASP A 142 -10.37 -1.28 19.61
C ASP A 142 -9.16 -0.78 20.41
N LEU A 143 -7.99 -1.44 20.27
CA LEU A 143 -6.78 -1.12 21.03
C LEU A 143 -5.69 -0.48 20.17
N LEU A 144 -5.50 -0.97 18.95
CA LEU A 144 -4.48 -0.41 18.05
C LEU A 144 -4.96 0.92 17.44
N TYR A 145 -6.25 1.03 17.14
CA TYR A 145 -6.89 2.23 16.58
C TYR A 145 -8.12 2.64 17.42
N PRO A 146 -7.99 3.02 18.69
CA PRO A 146 -9.15 3.34 19.51
C PRO A 146 -9.91 4.55 18.96
N ILE A 147 -11.25 4.52 18.99
CA ILE A 147 -12.09 5.62 18.46
C ILE A 147 -11.86 6.94 19.20
N SER A 148 -11.41 6.88 20.46
CA SER A 148 -11.06 8.04 21.28
C SER A 148 -9.93 8.88 20.69
N ASP A 149 -9.08 8.31 19.84
CA ASP A 149 -8.01 9.05 19.14
C ASP A 149 -8.56 9.90 17.96
N TYR A 150 -9.87 9.86 17.67
CA TYR A 150 -10.49 10.43 16.47
C TYR A 150 -11.72 11.31 16.75
N SER A 151 -11.85 11.87 17.95
CA SER A 151 -13.07 12.52 18.48
C SER A 151 -13.54 13.83 17.81
N ASP A 152 -12.94 14.25 16.69
CA ASP A 152 -13.08 15.62 16.18
C ASP A 152 -14.25 15.80 15.17
N GLY A 153 -15.37 15.11 15.38
CA GLY A 153 -16.63 15.33 14.64
C GLY A 153 -17.25 14.08 13.98
N ASP A 154 -18.25 14.30 13.12
CA ASP A 154 -19.14 13.26 12.54
C ASP A 154 -18.44 12.22 11.65
N GLN A 155 -17.16 12.45 11.33
CA GLN A 155 -16.34 11.57 10.50
C GLN A 155 -15.33 10.75 11.31
N SER A 156 -15.40 10.75 12.64
CA SER A 156 -14.47 10.06 13.55
C SER A 156 -14.23 8.60 13.16
N GLY A 157 -15.29 7.81 13.01
CA GLY A 157 -15.18 6.40 12.65
C GLY A 157 -14.60 6.17 11.26
N MET A 158 -14.95 7.02 10.28
CA MET A 158 -14.39 6.95 8.93
C MET A 158 -12.90 7.37 8.90
N ASN A 159 -12.53 8.39 9.68
CA ASN A 159 -11.15 8.84 9.84
C ASN A 159 -10.28 7.76 10.48
N ARG A 160 -10.79 7.10 11.54
CA ARG A 160 -10.13 5.96 12.18
C ARG A 160 -9.85 4.86 11.17
N SER A 161 -10.89 4.40 10.47
CA SER A 161 -10.78 3.29 9.51
C SER A 161 -9.84 3.64 8.36
N ALA A 162 -9.93 4.86 7.83
CA ALA A 162 -9.03 5.33 6.77
C ALA A 162 -7.58 5.45 7.23
N ASN A 163 -7.32 5.91 8.46
CA ASN A 163 -5.98 5.97 9.02
C ASN A 163 -5.41 4.55 9.19
N ALA A 164 -6.20 3.63 9.75
CA ALA A 164 -5.80 2.24 9.90
C ALA A 164 -5.44 1.57 8.57
N LEU A 165 -6.25 1.79 7.52
CA LEU A 165 -5.93 1.24 6.18
C LEU A 165 -4.76 1.95 5.51
N GLN A 166 -4.56 3.25 5.76
CA GLN A 166 -3.36 3.95 5.30
C GLN A 166 -2.12 3.33 5.94
N ASP A 167 -2.07 3.19 7.25
CA ASP A 167 -0.94 2.57 7.97
C ASP A 167 -0.69 1.14 7.48
N LEU A 168 -1.75 0.33 7.40
CA LEU A 168 -1.70 -1.07 7.01
C LEU A 168 -1.16 -1.27 5.58
N PHE A 169 -1.65 -0.51 4.61
CA PHE A 169 -1.28 -0.75 3.21
C PHE A 169 -0.08 0.05 2.72
N MET A 170 0.23 1.21 3.32
CA MET A 170 1.28 2.09 2.79
C MET A 170 2.10 2.83 3.85
N GLY A 171 1.48 3.46 4.85
CA GLY A 171 2.12 4.44 5.72
C GLY A 171 3.28 3.81 6.48
N CYS A 172 3.05 2.63 7.05
CA CYS A 172 4.10 1.91 7.74
C CYS A 172 5.17 1.36 6.79
N ASN A 173 4.82 1.00 5.55
CA ASN A 173 5.80 0.62 4.53
C ASN A 173 6.73 1.80 4.21
N VAL A 174 6.18 3.00 4.00
CA VAL A 174 6.95 4.23 3.77
C VAL A 174 7.84 4.51 4.98
N HIS A 175 7.29 4.49 6.20
CA HIS A 175 8.04 4.75 7.41
C HIS A 175 9.25 3.83 7.57
N TYR A 176 9.06 2.52 7.39
CA TYR A 176 10.15 1.57 7.58
C TYR A 176 11.16 1.54 6.44
N LEU A 177 10.75 1.85 5.21
CA LEU A 177 11.70 2.11 4.13
C LEU A 177 12.59 3.31 4.49
N LEU A 178 12.00 4.41 4.96
CA LEU A 178 12.75 5.58 5.40
C LEU A 178 13.70 5.27 6.57
N VAL A 179 13.27 4.46 7.54
CA VAL A 179 14.05 4.13 8.75
C VAL A 179 15.14 3.08 8.53
N PHE A 180 14.97 2.12 7.61
CA PHE A 180 15.93 1.01 7.46
C PHE A 180 16.83 1.12 6.24
N MET A 181 16.46 1.89 5.22
CA MET A 181 17.37 2.16 4.09
C MET A 181 18.44 3.16 4.51
N GLU A 182 19.70 2.89 4.18
CA GLU A 182 20.84 3.74 4.55
C GLU A 182 20.70 5.18 4.04
N ARG A 183 20.26 5.34 2.79
CA ARG A 183 20.05 6.65 2.16
C ARG A 183 18.61 6.77 1.70
N SER A 184 17.83 7.54 2.46
CA SER A 184 16.39 7.63 2.26
C SER A 184 15.89 9.07 2.30
N TYR A 185 14.96 9.37 1.40
CA TYR A 185 14.34 10.66 1.22
C TYR A 185 12.83 10.46 1.15
N GLY A 186 12.09 11.28 1.88
CA GLY A 186 10.65 11.13 2.02
C GLY A 186 9.86 12.26 1.39
N TYR A 187 8.65 11.96 0.93
CA TYR A 187 7.68 12.99 0.56
C TYR A 187 6.26 12.65 1.03
N VAL A 188 5.44 13.67 1.23
CA VAL A 188 4.00 13.57 1.39
C VAL A 188 3.32 14.57 0.46
N LEU A 189 2.32 14.11 -0.28
CA LEU A 189 1.54 14.95 -1.19
C LEU A 189 0.17 15.24 -0.57
N ASP A 190 -0.10 16.52 -0.34
CA ASP A 190 -1.40 17.04 0.07
C ASP A 190 -1.93 17.98 -1.02
N THR A 191 -2.08 17.43 -2.23
CA THR A 191 -2.57 18.16 -3.39
C THR A 191 -3.94 17.59 -3.78
N ALA A 192 -4.90 18.44 -4.13
CA ALA A 192 -6.22 18.02 -4.60
C ALA A 192 -6.12 17.09 -5.81
N TRP A 193 -5.10 17.29 -6.66
CA TRP A 193 -4.86 16.51 -7.86
C TRP A 193 -4.16 15.17 -7.64
N SER A 194 -3.32 15.05 -6.59
CA SER A 194 -2.65 13.79 -6.27
C SER A 194 -3.65 12.67 -5.98
N ASN A 195 -4.85 13.02 -5.51
CA ASN A 195 -5.95 12.10 -5.27
C ASN A 195 -6.61 11.57 -6.55
N ARG A 196 -6.32 12.13 -7.72
CA ARG A 196 -6.80 11.60 -9.01
C ARG A 196 -5.89 10.48 -9.48
N GLU A 197 -6.50 9.42 -10.00
CA GLU A 197 -5.76 8.29 -10.56
C GLU A 197 -4.75 8.74 -11.62
N LYS A 198 -3.58 8.12 -11.60
CA LYS A 198 -2.49 8.33 -12.55
C LYS A 198 -1.86 9.73 -12.54
N TYR A 199 -2.13 10.60 -11.55
CA TYR A 199 -1.50 11.93 -11.50
C TYR A 199 0.04 11.84 -11.58
N LEU A 200 0.64 11.06 -10.70
CA LEU A 200 2.08 10.83 -10.66
C LEU A 200 2.63 10.04 -11.87
N GLU A 201 1.80 9.28 -12.58
CA GLU A 201 2.20 8.62 -13.82
C GLU A 201 2.22 9.62 -14.97
N LYS A 202 1.18 10.46 -15.06
CA LYS A 202 1.04 11.49 -16.09
C LYS A 202 2.18 12.50 -16.04
N ILE A 203 2.62 12.93 -14.86
CA ILE A 203 3.73 13.89 -14.76
C ILE A 203 5.09 13.30 -15.16
N LEU A 204 5.27 11.97 -15.22
CA LEU A 204 6.57 11.36 -15.53
C LEU A 204 6.71 10.91 -16.99
N VAL A 205 5.61 10.82 -17.73
CA VAL A 205 5.62 10.38 -19.12
C VAL A 205 5.84 11.58 -20.06
N ARG A 206 6.72 11.42 -21.06
CA ARG A 206 6.97 12.43 -22.10
C ARG A 206 5.66 12.77 -22.83
N GLY A 207 5.29 14.06 -22.87
CA GLY A 207 4.01 14.52 -23.42
C GLY A 207 2.81 14.37 -22.47
N GLY A 208 3.02 13.84 -21.27
CA GLY A 208 2.08 13.82 -20.17
C GLY A 208 1.90 15.21 -19.58
N ALA A 209 1.25 16.10 -20.33
CA ALA A 209 0.75 17.33 -19.74
C ALA A 209 -0.27 16.97 -18.64
N VAL A 210 -0.39 17.83 -17.63
CA VAL A 210 -1.65 18.04 -16.91
C VAL A 210 -2.39 19.08 -17.76
N PRO A 211 -3.05 18.70 -18.87
CA PRO A 211 -3.55 19.65 -19.87
C PRO A 211 -4.70 20.49 -19.30
N TRP A 212 -5.35 19.97 -18.24
CA TRP A 212 -6.58 20.43 -17.62
C TRP A 212 -6.36 21.20 -16.31
N GLY A 213 -5.11 21.48 -15.93
CA GLY A 213 -4.78 22.24 -14.71
C GLY A 213 -4.69 23.74 -14.96
N ASP A 214 -5.02 24.54 -13.95
CA ASP A 214 -4.68 25.97 -13.92
C ASP A 214 -3.15 26.17 -13.91
N SER A 215 -2.71 27.43 -13.99
CA SER A 215 -1.29 27.77 -14.01
C SER A 215 -0.55 27.23 -12.77
N THR A 216 -1.19 27.29 -11.62
CA THR A 216 -0.68 26.76 -10.35
C THR A 216 -0.46 25.25 -10.41
N THR A 217 -1.47 24.48 -10.84
CA THR A 217 -1.41 23.02 -10.98
C THR A 217 -0.30 22.60 -11.93
N LYS A 218 -0.14 23.31 -13.06
CA LYS A 218 0.94 23.06 -14.03
C LYS A 218 2.33 23.32 -13.42
N ARG A 219 2.47 24.39 -12.63
CA ARG A 219 3.70 24.71 -11.90
C ARG A 219 4.05 23.61 -10.89
N VAL A 220 3.10 23.16 -10.08
CA VAL A 220 3.30 22.07 -9.10
C VAL A 220 3.68 20.76 -9.81
N ALA A 221 2.98 20.41 -10.89
CA ALA A 221 3.29 19.21 -11.66
C ALA A 221 4.70 19.24 -12.27
N THR A 222 5.12 20.39 -12.81
CA THR A 222 6.47 20.59 -13.37
C THR A 222 7.53 20.49 -12.28
N TRP A 223 7.29 21.10 -11.11
CA TRP A 223 8.18 20.99 -9.96
C TRP A 223 8.33 19.53 -9.47
N LEU A 224 7.23 18.80 -9.28
CA LEU A 224 7.27 17.39 -8.89
C LEU A 224 7.99 16.53 -9.93
N GLN A 225 7.74 16.76 -11.23
CA GLN A 225 8.45 16.08 -12.30
C GLN A 225 9.96 16.35 -12.21
N ALA A 226 10.38 17.60 -12.01
CA ALA A 226 11.78 17.96 -11.88
C ALA A 226 12.43 17.22 -10.69
N VAL A 227 11.80 17.24 -9.51
CA VAL A 227 12.30 16.53 -8.31
C VAL A 227 12.52 15.04 -8.60
N PHE A 228 11.54 14.38 -9.22
CA PHE A 228 11.60 12.95 -9.50
C PHE A 228 12.62 12.59 -10.58
N LEU A 229 12.73 13.41 -11.64
CA LEU A 229 13.72 13.21 -12.69
C LEU A 229 15.14 13.48 -12.17
N GLN A 230 15.36 14.57 -11.44
CA GLN A 230 16.64 14.90 -10.82
C GLN A 230 17.10 13.78 -9.88
N PHE A 231 16.22 13.30 -9.00
CA PHE A 231 16.50 12.16 -8.12
C PHE A 231 16.90 10.91 -8.92
N GLY A 232 16.17 10.62 -10.01
CA GLY A 232 16.44 9.46 -10.86
C GLY A 232 17.70 9.55 -11.71
N MET A 233 18.20 10.76 -11.99
CA MET A 233 19.28 10.96 -12.96
C MET A 233 20.66 10.57 -12.41
N PHE A 234 20.94 10.69 -11.09
CA PHE A 234 22.28 10.41 -10.54
C PHE A 234 22.27 10.10 -9.04
N ALA A 235 21.94 8.89 -8.59
CA ALA A 235 22.11 8.41 -7.20
C ALA A 235 22.03 9.50 -6.08
N THR A 236 23.16 9.91 -5.48
CA THR A 236 23.20 10.88 -4.37
C THR A 236 23.26 12.32 -4.87
N GLU A 237 23.94 12.58 -5.99
CA GLU A 237 24.00 13.86 -6.67
C GLU A 237 22.61 14.34 -7.09
N GLY A 238 21.76 13.42 -7.54
CA GLY A 238 20.38 13.65 -7.95
C GLY A 238 19.48 14.01 -6.77
N ALA A 239 19.74 13.44 -5.58
CA ALA A 239 19.04 13.84 -4.37
C ALA A 239 19.43 15.27 -3.94
N ASN A 240 20.72 15.62 -4.06
CA ASN A 240 21.21 16.98 -3.80
C ASN A 240 20.65 17.99 -4.80
N GLU A 241 20.62 17.64 -6.09
CA GLU A 241 20.07 18.47 -7.17
C GLU A 241 18.56 18.69 -7.00
N ALA A 242 17.84 17.65 -6.56
CA ALA A 242 16.44 17.74 -6.17
C ALA A 242 16.20 18.46 -4.83
N LYS A 243 17.26 18.90 -4.14
CA LYS A 243 17.23 19.57 -2.83
C LYS A 243 16.48 18.76 -1.76
N LEU A 244 16.61 17.44 -1.79
CA LEU A 244 15.99 16.53 -0.83
C LEU A 244 16.84 16.44 0.44
N LEU A 245 16.18 16.36 1.60
CA LEU A 245 16.86 16.15 2.87
C LEU A 245 16.90 14.67 3.24
N PRO A 246 18.07 14.13 3.63
CA PRO A 246 18.18 12.79 4.19
C PRO A 246 17.27 12.62 5.40
N TYR A 247 16.53 11.52 5.45
CA TYR A 247 15.55 11.26 6.50
C TYR A 247 16.16 11.00 7.87
N HIS A 248 17.31 10.32 7.94
CA HIS A 248 17.92 9.93 9.23
C HIS A 248 18.35 11.10 10.09
N GLU A 249 18.80 12.18 9.45
CA GLU A 249 19.26 13.39 10.13
C GLU A 249 18.09 14.25 10.61
N ASN A 250 17.05 14.38 9.78
CA ASN A 250 16.00 15.38 9.98
C ASN A 250 14.69 14.80 10.52
N ARG A 251 14.43 13.50 10.30
CA ARG A 251 13.13 12.83 10.55
C ARG A 251 11.93 13.52 9.90
N THR A 252 12.19 14.31 8.86
CA THR A 252 11.20 15.05 8.09
C THR A 252 11.10 14.56 6.66
N VAL A 253 10.00 14.91 6.00
CA VAL A 253 9.71 14.58 4.60
C VAL A 253 9.28 15.83 3.85
N MET A 254 9.55 15.88 2.55
CA MET A 254 9.12 16.97 1.68
C MET A 254 7.59 17.04 1.63
N LEU A 255 7.00 18.21 1.93
CA LEU A 255 5.58 18.46 1.76
C LEU A 255 5.33 19.15 0.41
N GLY A 256 4.57 18.49 -0.46
CA GLY A 256 4.01 19.08 -1.67
C GLY A 256 2.51 19.35 -1.50
N THR A 257 2.07 20.59 -1.73
CA THR A 257 0.65 20.99 -1.72
C THR A 257 0.23 21.52 -3.10
N ASP A 258 -1.03 21.95 -3.22
CA ASP A 258 -1.51 22.66 -4.41
C ASP A 258 -0.76 23.98 -4.67
N ASP A 259 -0.06 24.54 -3.67
CA ASP A 259 0.77 25.74 -3.84
C ASP A 259 2.21 25.41 -4.28
N GLY A 260 2.62 24.14 -4.18
CA GLY A 260 3.96 23.65 -4.53
C GLY A 260 4.71 23.11 -3.32
N PHE A 261 6.02 23.35 -3.27
CA PHE A 261 6.85 22.96 -2.14
C PHE A 261 6.55 23.83 -0.92
N MET A 262 6.18 23.20 0.19
CA MET A 262 5.84 23.89 1.45
C MET A 262 6.90 23.70 2.55
N GLY A 263 8.04 23.11 2.22
CA GLY A 263 9.08 22.79 3.19
C GLY A 263 9.10 21.31 3.60
N PHE A 264 9.82 21.05 4.68
CA PHE A 264 9.96 19.72 5.26
C PHE A 264 9.14 19.63 6.54
N VAL A 265 8.32 18.58 6.65
CA VAL A 265 7.43 18.36 7.79
C VAL A 265 7.73 17.04 8.48
N PRO A 266 7.40 16.87 9.77
CA PRO A 266 7.50 15.57 10.43
C PRO A 266 6.78 14.48 9.64
N ASN A 267 7.37 13.29 9.57
CA ASN A 267 6.73 12.17 8.90
C ASN A 267 5.48 11.69 9.65
N SER A 268 4.29 12.05 9.17
CA SER A 268 3.03 11.59 9.77
C SER A 268 2.81 10.07 9.68
N ALA A 269 3.60 9.33 8.89
CA ALA A 269 3.57 7.87 8.85
C ALA A 269 4.42 7.22 9.96
N ALA A 270 5.17 8.01 10.75
CA ALA A 270 5.90 7.54 11.93
C ALA A 270 4.94 7.30 13.11
N SER A 271 3.99 6.41 12.88
CA SER A 271 2.89 6.06 13.79
C SER A 271 3.31 4.94 14.74
N ARG A 272 2.86 4.98 16.01
CA ARG A 272 3.16 3.92 17.00
C ARG A 272 2.59 2.57 16.56
N GLN A 273 1.51 2.59 15.79
CA GLN A 273 0.83 1.41 15.26
C GLN A 273 1.70 0.64 14.25
N CYS A 274 2.65 1.31 13.59
CA CYS A 274 3.54 0.67 12.63
C CYS A 274 4.39 -0.45 13.22
N ARG A 275 4.65 -0.41 14.53
CA ARG A 275 5.29 -1.51 15.24
C ARG A 275 4.48 -2.80 15.08
N TYR A 276 3.17 -2.77 15.34
CA TYR A 276 2.29 -3.94 15.20
C TYR A 276 2.33 -4.50 13.77
N TRP A 277 2.18 -3.64 12.76
CA TRP A 277 2.16 -4.06 11.36
C TRP A 277 3.47 -4.69 10.89
N THR A 278 4.61 -4.24 11.45
CA THR A 278 5.95 -4.74 11.09
C THR A 278 6.30 -6.06 11.73
N TYR A 279 5.89 -6.30 12.98
CA TYR A 279 6.02 -7.63 13.57
C TYR A 279 5.11 -8.64 12.87
N ALA A 280 4.04 -8.16 12.22
CA ALA A 280 3.07 -8.97 11.50
C ALA A 280 2.55 -10.18 12.31
N PRO A 281 2.05 -9.96 13.55
CA PRO A 281 1.61 -11.05 14.43
C PRO A 281 0.38 -11.80 13.92
N TYR A 282 -0.30 -11.25 12.92
CA TYR A 282 -1.42 -11.88 12.21
C TYR A 282 -0.97 -13.00 11.26
N GLU A 283 0.33 -13.14 11.01
CA GLU A 283 0.89 -14.20 10.18
C GLU A 283 1.33 -15.38 11.04
N VAL A 284 0.65 -16.51 10.89
CA VAL A 284 1.04 -17.77 11.56
C VAL A 284 2.13 -18.43 10.73
N ILE A 285 3.35 -18.44 11.24
CA ILE A 285 4.48 -19.17 10.66
C ILE A 285 4.39 -20.62 11.17
N THR A 286 3.94 -21.55 10.32
CA THR A 286 3.91 -22.99 10.59
C THR A 286 4.96 -23.72 9.76
#